data_AF-A0A923QEB6-F1
#
_entry.id   AF-A0A923QEB6-F1
#
_cell.length_a   1.000
_cell.length_b   1.000
_cell.length_c   1.000
_cell.angle_alpha   90.00
_cell.angle_beta   90.00
_cell.angle_gamma   90.00
#
_symmetry.space_group_name_H-M   'P 1'
#
loop_
_entity.id
_entity.type
_entity.pdbx_description
1 polymer ?
#
loop_
_entity_poly.entity_id
_entity_poly.type
_entity_poly.pdbx_seq_one_letter_code
_entity_poly.pdbx_strand_id
1 'polypeptide(L)'
;MKPGPWSAVLARHVRLIPVCLPLWAAAQQPPAIAPVPAAYEDRVMDAGEQPTLALDKELGSYNATGWPRGWRVEYSIAHDRNDTTQLTQGLAVSGYLDTPDYGALSVDAAINSVRGTATGLYSQATRRWRVDQRAMPLEGGWLLSNSAGDIASPQVPLAYGSGRIYLPSSPMEGLSTEWQRGDGTRLNASVGRFGLFNGTSANGFDTARGSVASAGFQHSLGASSEGAQRVAAQYVQATGVPDNGFELTRRDTRSLWTAWAWEGRAPWSEALASGSEAIASRPGGLRVQANVLHSDSAVTGLAPAASSGSSGANGYWADARWRGERVQHEAGVFRFDPALRWGAYVAAADLQGAYWRGDTSTRQWQVGASLEYARSVSGLTQGSGFASTNAHYRIDTRNTVGGEFALRTGSGQGESGMLSWSRLSGWGETQLRLEAARAQDRRLARVGIDQQWLMRGTGSLSSSLTVERDRQLGQASTVVGWALVGGQRLGQDVQLDASLRGSQGPVQQLQVNAGVTLQLLSEWSLQAQYAVSRGRDRQTPLLSSALTDA
;
A
#
# COMPACT_ATOMS: atom_id res chain seq x y z
N MET A 1 -72.09 4.07 -6.28
CA MET A 1 -71.41 3.72 -7.56
C MET A 1 -70.34 2.69 -7.26
N LYS A 2 -70.46 1.47 -7.81
CA LYS A 2 -69.40 0.46 -7.79
C LYS A 2 -68.45 0.70 -8.97
N PRO A 3 -67.13 0.67 -8.75
CA PRO A 3 -66.18 0.07 -9.68
C PRO A 3 -65.51 -1.17 -9.05
N GLY A 4 -65.29 -2.18 -9.88
CA GLY A 4 -64.96 -3.56 -9.48
C GLY A 4 -63.51 -3.82 -9.03
N PRO A 5 -63.26 -5.04 -8.49
CA PRO A 5 -61.93 -5.48 -8.07
C PRO A 5 -61.24 -6.26 -9.20
N TRP A 6 -60.03 -5.87 -9.57
CA TRP A 6 -59.10 -6.74 -10.29
C TRP A 6 -58.12 -7.36 -9.26
N SER A 7 -58.30 -8.68 -9.06
CA SER A 7 -57.27 -9.75 -8.91
C SER A 7 -55.95 -9.37 -8.22
N ALA A 8 -55.60 -9.86 -7.03
CA ALA A 8 -55.52 -11.23 -6.49
C ALA A 8 -54.58 -12.19 -7.25
N VAL A 9 -53.59 -12.69 -6.49
CA VAL A 9 -52.77 -13.91 -6.67
C VAL A 9 -51.57 -13.80 -7.63
N LEU A 10 -50.36 -13.85 -7.06
CA LEU A 10 -49.23 -14.64 -7.58
C LEU A 10 -48.16 -14.82 -6.50
N ALA A 11 -48.43 -15.80 -5.64
CA ALA A 11 -47.40 -16.50 -4.88
C ALA A 11 -46.97 -17.75 -5.66
N ARG A 12 -45.66 -18.02 -5.63
CA ARG A 12 -44.99 -19.29 -5.97
C ARG A 12 -44.95 -19.66 -7.46
N HIS A 13 -43.74 -19.72 -8.00
CA HIS A 13 -43.10 -20.86 -8.69
C HIS A 13 -41.93 -20.32 -9.53
N VAL A 14 -40.76 -20.11 -8.90
CA VAL A 14 -39.50 -20.05 -9.64
C VAL A 14 -39.13 -21.48 -10.00
N ARG A 15 -39.51 -21.93 -11.20
CA ARG A 15 -39.00 -23.16 -11.79
C ARG A 15 -37.57 -22.89 -12.27
N LEU A 16 -36.62 -23.62 -11.70
CA LEU A 16 -35.32 -23.89 -12.30
C LEU A 16 -35.55 -24.39 -13.74
N ILE A 17 -34.96 -23.70 -14.71
CA ILE A 17 -34.79 -24.23 -16.06
C ILE A 17 -33.52 -25.09 -16.01
N PRO A 18 -33.60 -26.42 -16.17
CA PRO A 18 -32.42 -27.20 -16.50
C PRO A 18 -32.05 -26.88 -17.95
N VAL A 19 -30.87 -26.31 -18.18
CA VAL A 19 -30.29 -26.30 -19.52
C VAL A 19 -29.75 -27.72 -19.75
N CYS A 20 -30.56 -28.55 -20.42
CA CYS A 20 -30.12 -29.81 -20.99
C CYS A 20 -29.15 -29.51 -22.14
N LEU A 21 -27.85 -29.74 -21.91
CA LEU A 21 -26.88 -29.90 -22.99
C LEU A 21 -27.12 -31.25 -23.67
N PRO A 22 -27.17 -31.33 -25.01
CA PRO A 22 -27.27 -32.62 -25.69
C PRO A 22 -25.97 -33.40 -25.50
N LEU A 23 -26.08 -34.56 -24.84
CA LEU A 23 -25.07 -35.61 -24.88
C LEU A 23 -25.08 -36.21 -26.30
N TRP A 24 -24.16 -35.76 -27.14
CA TRP A 24 -23.74 -36.54 -28.31
C TRP A 24 -22.88 -37.71 -27.82
N ALA A 25 -23.46 -38.91 -27.88
CA ALA A 25 -22.73 -40.15 -27.78
C ALA A 25 -21.93 -40.35 -29.07
N ALA A 26 -20.69 -39.87 -29.10
CA ALA A 26 -19.71 -40.31 -30.09
C ALA A 26 -19.25 -41.72 -29.71
N ALA A 27 -19.38 -42.67 -30.64
CA ALA A 27 -18.81 -44.00 -30.51
C ALA A 27 -17.31 -43.89 -30.19
N GLN A 28 -16.90 -44.39 -29.04
CA GLN A 28 -15.49 -44.48 -28.67
C GLN A 28 -14.81 -45.53 -29.55
N GLN A 29 -14.03 -45.05 -30.52
CA GLN A 29 -12.96 -45.86 -31.11
C GLN A 29 -12.02 -46.31 -29.97
N PRO A 30 -11.59 -47.59 -29.94
CA PRO A 30 -10.60 -48.03 -28.97
C PRO A 30 -9.33 -47.17 -29.09
N PRO A 31 -8.69 -46.81 -27.96
CA PRO A 31 -7.57 -45.89 -27.97
C PRO A 31 -6.42 -46.50 -28.79
N ALA A 32 -5.96 -45.75 -29.78
CA ALA A 32 -4.71 -46.06 -30.46
C ALA A 32 -3.58 -46.09 -29.42
N ILE A 33 -2.75 -47.14 -29.48
CA ILE A 33 -1.57 -47.31 -28.65
C ILE A 33 -0.73 -46.03 -28.77
N ALA A 34 -0.59 -45.31 -27.66
CA ALA A 34 0.25 -44.12 -27.62
C ALA A 34 1.69 -44.53 -27.98
N PRO A 35 2.36 -43.81 -28.90
CA PRO A 35 3.77 -44.04 -29.16
C PRO A 35 4.53 -43.84 -27.84
N VAL A 36 5.47 -44.76 -27.57
CA VAL A 36 6.40 -44.68 -26.45
C VAL A 36 6.98 -43.25 -26.40
N PRO A 37 6.87 -42.53 -25.26
CA PRO A 37 7.43 -41.20 -25.18
C PRO A 37 8.93 -41.30 -25.47
N ALA A 38 9.37 -40.57 -26.50
CA ALA A 38 10.78 -40.40 -26.77
C ALA A 38 11.47 -39.95 -25.46
N ALA A 39 12.63 -40.54 -25.18
CA ALA A 39 13.44 -40.18 -24.02
C ALA A 39 13.60 -38.65 -23.98
N TYR A 40 13.50 -38.09 -22.78
CA TYR A 40 13.75 -36.67 -22.54
C TYR A 40 15.12 -36.30 -23.11
N GLU A 41 15.10 -35.54 -24.21
CA GLU A 41 16.28 -34.95 -24.82
C GLU A 41 16.36 -33.52 -24.29
N ASP A 42 17.37 -33.27 -23.46
CA ASP A 42 17.69 -31.95 -22.96
C ASP A 42 18.10 -31.07 -24.15
N ARG A 43 17.13 -30.33 -24.70
CA ARG A 43 17.40 -29.24 -25.62
C ARG A 43 17.85 -28.05 -24.79
N VAL A 44 19.09 -28.14 -24.28
CA VAL A 44 19.91 -26.97 -23.98
C VAL A 44 19.78 -26.06 -25.19
N MET A 45 19.42 -24.79 -24.95
CA MET A 45 19.29 -23.80 -26.03
C MET A 45 20.53 -23.90 -26.91
N ASP A 46 20.34 -24.26 -28.19
CA ASP A 46 21.41 -24.19 -29.17
C ASP A 46 22.02 -22.79 -29.07
N ALA A 47 23.35 -22.72 -29.02
CA ALA A 47 24.12 -21.48 -29.06
C ALA A 47 24.02 -20.79 -30.44
N GLY A 48 22.85 -20.87 -31.09
CA GLY A 48 22.51 -20.00 -32.21
C GLY A 48 22.49 -18.57 -31.72
N GLU A 49 22.87 -17.65 -32.61
CA GLU A 49 22.85 -16.21 -32.34
C GLU A 49 21.52 -15.86 -31.67
N GLN A 50 21.60 -15.54 -30.38
CA GLN A 50 20.49 -14.88 -29.72
C GLN A 50 20.20 -13.66 -30.61
N PRO A 51 18.93 -13.42 -30.99
CA PRO A 51 18.61 -12.16 -31.63
C PRO A 51 19.14 -11.10 -30.68
N THR A 52 20.17 -10.37 -31.12
CA THR A 52 20.66 -9.21 -30.42
C THR A 52 19.40 -8.42 -30.17
N LEU A 53 19.03 -8.29 -28.89
CA LEU A 53 18.05 -7.30 -28.51
C LEU A 53 18.66 -6.02 -29.05
N ALA A 54 18.16 -5.57 -30.19
CA ALA A 54 18.54 -4.34 -30.82
C ALA A 54 18.06 -3.24 -29.88
N LEU A 55 18.80 -3.05 -28.80
CA LEU A 55 19.00 -1.81 -28.11
C LEU A 55 19.91 -0.94 -29.01
N ASP A 56 19.67 -0.95 -30.33
CA ASP A 56 20.38 -0.16 -31.32
C ASP A 56 19.78 1.25 -31.38
N LYS A 57 19.53 1.81 -30.20
CA LYS A 57 19.81 3.23 -30.00
C LYS A 57 21.07 3.21 -29.18
N GLU A 58 22.17 3.67 -29.78
CA GLU A 58 23.35 4.10 -29.05
C GLU A 58 22.88 5.00 -27.91
N LEU A 59 22.70 4.41 -26.72
CA LEU A 59 22.80 5.14 -25.47
C LEU A 59 24.13 5.89 -25.63
N GLY A 60 24.08 7.21 -25.71
CA GLY A 60 25.24 8.04 -26.03
C GLY A 60 26.46 7.48 -25.31
N SER A 61 27.49 7.11 -26.09
CA SER A 61 28.59 6.22 -25.70
C SER A 61 28.77 6.10 -24.19
N TYR A 62 28.24 5.03 -23.58
CA TYR A 62 28.36 4.82 -22.14
C TYR A 62 29.83 4.91 -21.75
N ASN A 63 30.20 5.99 -21.05
CA ASN A 63 31.56 6.18 -20.61
C ASN A 63 31.77 5.32 -19.37
N ALA A 64 32.29 4.11 -19.57
CA ALA A 64 32.65 3.18 -18.51
C ALA A 64 33.83 3.66 -17.65
N THR A 65 34.49 4.77 -18.02
CA THR A 65 35.60 5.34 -17.26
C THR A 65 35.12 6.40 -16.27
N GLY A 66 35.61 6.30 -15.03
CA GLY A 66 35.25 7.19 -13.92
C GLY A 66 34.10 6.66 -13.05
N TRP A 67 33.73 7.45 -12.05
CA TRP A 67 32.72 7.07 -11.07
C TRP A 67 31.31 7.01 -11.68
N PRO A 68 30.48 6.00 -11.33
CA PRO A 68 29.08 5.94 -11.72
C PRO A 68 28.35 7.22 -11.30
N ARG A 69 27.69 7.87 -12.26
CA ARG A 69 27.08 9.18 -12.07
C ARG A 69 25.95 9.42 -13.04
N GLY A 70 25.02 10.29 -12.67
CA GLY A 70 23.95 10.73 -13.54
C GLY A 70 23.28 11.99 -13.00
N TRP A 71 22.66 12.74 -13.90
CA TRP A 71 21.86 13.91 -13.58
C TRP A 71 20.56 13.87 -14.37
N ARG A 72 19.49 14.38 -13.77
CA ARG A 72 18.17 14.53 -14.40
C ARG A 72 17.61 15.89 -14.06
N VAL A 73 17.13 16.59 -15.08
CA VAL A 73 16.38 17.83 -14.93
C VAL A 73 14.99 17.59 -15.50
N GLU A 74 13.97 17.95 -14.75
CA GLU A 74 12.58 17.82 -15.13
C GLU A 74 11.87 19.16 -14.96
N TYR A 75 11.18 19.57 -16.01
CA TYR A 75 10.34 20.76 -15.97
C TYR A 75 8.89 20.34 -16.26
N SER A 76 7.97 20.73 -15.38
CA SER A 76 6.56 20.39 -15.48
C SER A 76 5.69 21.63 -15.45
N ILE A 77 4.64 21.61 -16.26
CA ILE A 77 3.55 22.60 -16.22
C ILE A 77 2.24 21.81 -16.15
N ALA A 78 1.42 22.10 -15.15
CA ALA A 78 0.09 21.53 -15.01
C ALA A 78 -0.94 22.65 -14.89
N HIS A 79 -2.07 22.50 -15.58
CA HIS A 79 -3.17 23.44 -15.53
C HIS A 79 -4.45 22.70 -15.13
N ASP A 80 -4.97 23.04 -13.95
CA ASP A 80 -6.11 22.38 -13.35
C ASP A 80 -7.29 23.35 -13.30
N ARG A 81 -8.46 22.88 -13.76
CA ARG A 81 -9.70 23.66 -13.74
C ARG A 81 -10.82 22.86 -13.10
N ASN A 82 -11.10 23.19 -11.84
CA ASN A 82 -12.24 22.69 -11.07
C ASN A 82 -13.16 23.87 -10.71
N ASP A 83 -13.61 23.96 -9.45
CA ASP A 83 -14.29 25.15 -8.90
C ASP A 83 -13.37 26.39 -8.91
N THR A 84 -12.06 26.17 -9.01
CA THR A 84 -11.04 27.21 -9.14
C THR A 84 -10.08 26.85 -10.27
N THR A 85 -9.45 27.85 -10.86
CA THR A 85 -8.40 27.63 -11.88
C THR A 85 -7.05 27.71 -11.21
N GLN A 86 -6.19 26.74 -11.48
CA GLN A 86 -4.86 26.62 -10.91
C GLN A 86 -3.84 26.34 -12.01
N LEU A 87 -2.72 27.05 -11.98
CA LEU A 87 -1.55 26.78 -12.79
C LEU A 87 -0.41 26.38 -11.85
N THR A 88 0.15 25.21 -12.08
CA THR A 88 1.30 24.68 -11.35
C THR A 88 2.50 24.61 -12.31
N GLN A 89 3.65 25.11 -11.88
CA GLN A 89 4.91 25.01 -12.61
C GLN A 89 5.95 24.40 -11.67
N GLY A 90 6.65 23.36 -12.11
CA GLY A 90 7.66 22.65 -11.32
C GLY A 90 8.99 22.57 -12.07
N LEU A 91 10.09 22.71 -11.33
CA LEU A 91 11.43 22.39 -11.79
C LEU A 91 12.06 21.45 -10.77
N ALA A 92 12.49 20.27 -11.20
CA ALA A 92 13.20 19.31 -10.38
C ALA A 92 14.57 18.99 -10.97
N VAL A 93 15.56 18.86 -10.11
CA VAL A 93 16.94 18.49 -10.44
C VAL A 93 17.35 17.37 -9.49
N SER A 94 17.80 16.25 -10.04
CA SER A 94 18.36 15.16 -9.27
C SER A 94 19.68 14.71 -9.85
N GLY A 95 20.54 14.16 -9.01
CA GLY A 95 21.82 13.60 -9.43
C GLY A 95 22.36 12.60 -8.43
N TYR A 96 23.23 11.71 -8.90
CA TYR A 96 23.93 10.76 -8.06
C TYR A 96 25.38 10.60 -8.49
N LEU A 97 26.21 10.19 -7.54
CA LEU A 97 27.63 9.93 -7.71
C LEU A 97 28.05 8.81 -6.75
N ASP A 98 28.50 7.68 -7.27
CA ASP A 98 29.01 6.58 -6.44
C ASP A 98 30.54 6.68 -6.30
N THR A 99 31.01 6.88 -5.08
CA THR A 99 32.44 7.06 -4.79
C THR A 99 33.00 5.83 -4.06
N PRO A 100 34.21 5.35 -4.41
CA PRO A 100 34.79 4.18 -3.76
C PRO A 100 34.97 4.34 -2.23
N ASP A 101 35.39 5.52 -1.78
CA ASP A 101 35.79 5.74 -0.38
C ASP A 101 34.78 6.53 0.45
N TYR A 102 33.86 7.27 -0.18
CA TYR A 102 32.88 8.12 0.51
C TYR A 102 31.43 7.63 0.36
N GLY A 103 31.25 6.44 -0.21
CA GLY A 103 29.95 5.85 -0.49
C GLY A 103 29.21 6.55 -1.64
N ALA A 104 27.90 6.31 -1.71
CA ALA A 104 27.05 6.90 -2.74
C ALA A 104 26.48 8.25 -2.28
N LEU A 105 26.67 9.28 -3.09
CA LEU A 105 26.12 10.62 -2.90
C LEU A 105 24.93 10.83 -3.83
N SER A 106 23.86 11.44 -3.34
CA SER A 106 22.75 11.87 -4.18
C SER A 106 22.18 13.21 -3.73
N VAL A 107 21.70 13.98 -4.70
CA VAL A 107 21.01 15.25 -4.49
C VAL A 107 19.68 15.18 -5.23
N ASP A 108 18.63 15.67 -4.60
CA ASP A 108 17.29 15.84 -5.15
C ASP A 108 16.77 17.21 -4.72
N ALA A 109 16.33 18.03 -5.66
CA ALA A 109 15.78 19.34 -5.38
C ALA A 109 14.62 19.64 -6.33
N ALA A 110 13.53 20.20 -5.81
CA ALA A 110 12.37 20.61 -6.58
C ALA A 110 11.83 21.95 -6.08
N ILE A 111 11.39 22.80 -7.01
CA ILE A 111 10.70 24.05 -6.71
C ILE A 111 9.42 24.06 -7.53
N ASN A 112 8.29 24.31 -6.87
CA ASN A 112 7.00 24.38 -7.50
C ASN A 112 6.33 25.72 -7.19
N SER A 113 5.73 26.35 -8.19
CA SER A 113 4.86 27.52 -8.04
C SER A 113 3.45 27.14 -8.41
N VAL A 114 2.52 27.38 -7.50
CA VAL A 114 1.09 27.21 -7.69
C VAL A 114 0.44 28.59 -7.68
N ARG A 115 -0.29 28.92 -8.75
CA ARG A 115 -1.07 30.16 -8.86
C ARG A 115 -2.52 29.80 -9.12
N GLY A 116 -3.45 30.38 -8.36
CA GLY A 116 -4.87 30.11 -8.57
C GLY A 116 -5.81 31.21 -8.13
N THR A 117 -7.10 30.99 -8.39
CA THR A 117 -8.17 31.97 -8.17
C THR A 117 -9.13 31.63 -7.02
N ALA A 118 -8.74 30.71 -6.13
CA ALA A 118 -9.58 30.29 -5.01
C ALA A 118 -9.75 31.44 -4.00
N THR A 119 -10.98 31.98 -3.87
CA THR A 119 -11.34 33.06 -2.93
C THR A 119 -10.48 34.34 -3.02
N GLY A 120 -9.78 34.55 -4.15
CA GLY A 120 -8.78 35.58 -4.36
C GLY A 120 -7.64 35.08 -5.25
N LEU A 121 -6.76 35.98 -5.69
CA LEU A 121 -5.49 35.58 -6.30
C LEU A 121 -4.58 35.05 -5.19
N TYR A 122 -4.23 33.76 -5.24
CA TYR A 122 -3.21 33.21 -4.36
C TYR A 122 -2.04 32.69 -5.20
N SER A 123 -0.83 32.87 -4.67
CA SER A 123 0.40 32.33 -5.21
C SER A 123 1.12 31.64 -4.06
N GLN A 124 1.32 30.33 -4.16
CA GLN A 124 2.10 29.54 -3.22
C GLN A 124 3.32 28.98 -3.94
N ALA A 125 4.44 28.94 -3.25
CA ALA A 125 5.65 28.29 -3.73
C ALA A 125 6.02 27.21 -2.71
N THR A 126 6.15 25.98 -3.18
CA THR A 126 6.65 24.87 -2.37
C THR A 126 8.03 24.50 -2.86
N ARG A 127 8.89 24.05 -1.95
CA ARG A 127 10.22 23.58 -2.28
C ARG A 127 10.43 22.23 -1.64
N ARG A 128 11.29 21.44 -2.25
CA ARG A 128 11.85 20.25 -1.65
C ARG A 128 13.34 20.20 -1.95
N TRP A 129 14.15 19.80 -1.00
CA TRP A 129 15.56 19.52 -1.25
C TRP A 129 16.07 18.42 -0.34
N ARG A 130 16.98 17.60 -0.83
CA ARG A 130 17.56 16.50 -0.08
C ARG A 130 18.94 16.16 -0.62
N VAL A 131 19.87 15.94 0.29
CA VAL A 131 21.21 15.42 0.00
C VAL A 131 21.38 14.16 0.85
N ASP A 132 21.83 13.07 0.23
CA ASP A 132 22.16 11.83 0.92
C ASP A 132 23.61 11.44 0.66
N GLN A 133 24.22 10.86 1.68
CA GLN A 133 25.42 10.05 1.61
C GLN A 133 25.08 8.67 2.16
N ARG A 134 25.37 7.61 1.42
CA ARG A 134 24.98 6.23 1.77
C ARG A 134 26.20 5.32 1.83
N ALA A 135 26.21 4.48 2.86
CA ALA A 135 27.19 3.40 3.02
C ALA A 135 28.66 3.86 2.95
N MET A 136 28.98 5.04 3.49
CA MET A 136 30.37 5.48 3.63
C MET A 136 31.10 4.52 4.58
N PRO A 137 32.14 3.81 4.11
CA PRO A 137 32.88 2.89 4.96
C PRO A 137 33.66 3.66 6.03
N LEU A 138 33.57 3.15 7.26
CA LEU A 138 34.35 3.60 8.41
C LEU A 138 35.20 2.42 8.93
N GLU A 139 36.22 2.73 9.72
CA GLU A 139 37.04 1.70 10.36
C GLU A 139 36.21 0.75 11.24
N GLY A 140 36.65 -0.51 11.34
CA GLY A 140 35.97 -1.51 12.17
C GLY A 140 34.62 -1.98 11.63
N GLY A 141 34.43 -1.97 10.31
CA GLY A 141 33.25 -2.51 9.62
C GLY A 141 31.98 -1.71 9.80
N TRP A 142 32.10 -0.44 10.20
CA TRP A 142 30.98 0.48 10.27
C TRP A 142 30.68 1.06 8.89
N LEU A 143 29.40 1.27 8.62
CA LEU A 143 28.89 2.00 7.47
C LEU A 143 28.11 3.20 8.01
N LEU A 144 28.43 4.38 7.49
CA LEU A 144 27.77 5.63 7.82
C LEU A 144 26.86 6.05 6.67
N SER A 145 25.65 6.47 7.00
CA SER A 145 24.75 7.14 6.07
C SER A 145 24.28 8.46 6.67
N ASN A 146 24.36 9.54 5.92
CA ASN A 146 23.92 10.87 6.34
C ASN A 146 22.87 11.38 5.37
N SER A 147 21.90 12.12 5.88
CA SER A 147 20.92 12.82 5.04
C SER A 147 20.71 14.24 5.56
N ALA A 148 20.53 15.17 4.64
CA ALA A 148 20.21 16.57 4.93
C ALA A 148 19.07 17.05 4.03
N GLY A 149 18.20 17.91 4.55
CA GLY A 149 17.06 18.47 3.82
C GLY A 149 15.73 17.87 4.29
N ASP A 150 14.79 17.71 3.35
CA ASP A 150 13.44 17.22 3.61
C ASP A 150 13.45 15.69 3.66
N ILE A 151 13.53 15.16 4.87
CA ILE A 151 13.77 13.76 5.18
C ILE A 151 12.71 13.23 6.16
N ALA A 152 12.58 11.91 6.22
CA ALA A 152 11.85 11.26 7.31
C ALA A 152 12.84 10.91 8.44
N SER A 153 12.40 10.99 9.69
CA SER A 153 13.20 10.53 10.82
C SER A 153 13.56 9.05 10.65
N PRO A 154 14.85 8.66 10.75
CA PRO A 154 15.25 7.27 10.66
C PRO A 154 14.62 6.46 11.80
N GLN A 155 14.39 5.17 11.56
CA GLN A 155 13.87 4.25 12.56
C GLN A 155 14.72 2.99 12.59
N VAL A 156 14.80 2.38 13.76
CA VAL A 156 15.50 1.11 13.89
C VAL A 156 14.63 -0.02 13.30
N PRO A 157 15.22 -1.04 12.66
CA PRO A 157 14.45 -2.07 11.96
C PRO A 157 13.36 -2.76 12.78
N LEU A 158 13.58 -2.97 14.08
CA LEU A 158 12.58 -3.56 14.97
C LEU A 158 11.33 -2.67 15.17
N ALA A 159 11.44 -1.35 14.97
CA ALA A 159 10.31 -0.41 15.13
C ALA A 159 9.28 -0.52 14.00
N TYR A 160 9.66 -1.08 12.85
CA TYR A 160 8.71 -1.43 11.78
C TYR A 160 7.83 -2.63 12.17
N GLY A 161 8.25 -3.41 13.18
CA GLY A 161 7.54 -4.59 13.65
C GLY A 161 7.49 -5.73 12.61
N SER A 162 6.96 -6.86 13.04
CA SER A 162 6.50 -7.93 12.12
C SER A 162 4.99 -8.14 12.20
N GLY A 163 4.32 -7.30 13.00
CA GLY A 163 2.90 -7.37 13.32
C GLY A 163 2.09 -6.25 12.65
N ARG A 164 0.87 -6.03 13.13
CA ARG A 164 -0.01 -4.94 12.64
C ARG A 164 0.26 -3.56 13.24
N ILE A 165 1.02 -3.49 14.32
CA ILE A 165 1.33 -2.24 15.02
C ILE A 165 2.70 -1.77 14.57
N TYR A 166 2.78 -0.56 14.00
CA TYR A 166 4.02 0.08 13.57
C TYR A 166 4.07 1.51 14.08
N LEU A 167 5.28 2.02 14.31
CA LEU A 167 5.50 3.41 14.68
C LEU A 167 5.81 4.23 13.43
N PRO A 168 5.11 5.34 13.16
CA PRO A 168 5.39 6.15 11.97
C PRO A 168 6.69 6.96 12.12
N SER A 169 7.38 7.20 11.01
CA SER A 169 8.46 8.18 10.94
C SER A 169 7.92 9.61 10.83
N SER A 170 8.62 10.59 11.39
CA SER A 170 8.26 12.01 11.26
C SER A 170 8.98 12.67 10.07
N PRO A 171 8.27 13.24 9.08
CA PRO A 171 8.86 14.13 8.09
C PRO A 171 9.39 15.41 8.76
N MET A 172 10.55 15.84 8.32
CA MET A 172 11.22 17.04 8.82
C MET A 172 12.19 17.63 7.79
N GLU A 173 12.38 18.94 7.83
CA GLU A 173 13.54 19.60 7.19
C GLU A 173 14.67 19.62 8.22
N GLY A 174 15.74 18.85 7.99
CA GLY A 174 16.78 18.66 9.00
C GLY A 174 17.94 17.78 8.58
N LEU A 175 18.59 17.18 9.57
CA LEU A 175 19.74 16.30 9.41
C LEU A 175 19.45 14.94 10.05
N SER A 176 19.96 13.88 9.44
CA SER A 176 20.00 12.56 10.06
C SER A 176 21.33 11.84 9.79
N THR A 177 21.65 10.92 10.68
CA THR A 177 22.81 10.03 10.56
C THR A 177 22.41 8.64 11.00
N GLU A 178 22.87 7.62 10.28
CA GLU A 178 22.67 6.21 10.58
C GLU A 178 24.01 5.49 10.49
N TRP A 179 24.31 4.72 11.52
CA TRP A 179 25.56 3.99 11.68
C TRP A 179 25.20 2.52 11.79
N GLN A 180 25.77 1.69 10.93
CA GLN A 180 25.51 0.25 10.91
C GLN A 180 26.81 -0.54 10.94
N ARG A 181 26.87 -1.59 11.77
CA ARG A 181 27.97 -2.57 11.77
C ARG A 181 27.40 -3.96 11.51
N GLY A 182 27.61 -4.47 10.30
CA GLY A 182 27.03 -5.74 9.83
C GLY A 182 25.52 -5.79 10.05
N ASP A 183 25.00 -6.96 10.41
CA ASP A 183 23.59 -7.14 10.83
C ASP A 183 23.38 -6.99 12.35
N GLY A 184 24.47 -6.73 13.07
CA GLY A 184 24.52 -6.81 14.52
C GLY A 184 24.11 -5.52 15.23
N THR A 185 24.59 -4.36 14.79
CA THR A 185 24.34 -3.09 15.52
C THR A 185 23.93 -1.98 14.57
N ARG A 186 22.91 -1.21 14.95
CA ARG A 186 22.50 0.02 14.27
C ARG A 186 22.23 1.13 15.28
N LEU A 187 22.71 2.32 14.95
CA LEU A 187 22.43 3.56 15.66
C LEU A 187 21.87 4.55 14.66
N ASN A 188 20.89 5.34 15.05
CA ASN A 188 20.46 6.46 14.25
C ASN A 188 20.16 7.67 15.13
N ALA A 189 20.30 8.85 14.54
CA ALA A 189 19.92 10.11 15.17
C ALA A 189 19.44 11.09 14.12
N SER A 190 18.54 11.97 14.51
CA SER A 190 18.06 13.02 13.63
C SER A 190 17.53 14.23 14.38
N VAL A 191 17.57 15.39 13.74
CA VAL A 191 16.99 16.62 14.26
C VAL A 191 16.58 17.52 13.10
N GLY A 192 15.41 18.14 13.23
CA GLY A 192 14.89 19.02 12.19
C GLY A 192 13.63 19.76 12.60
N ARG A 193 13.14 20.58 11.69
CA ARG A 193 11.84 21.24 11.80
C ARG A 193 10.76 20.30 11.29
N PHE A 194 9.68 20.14 12.05
CA PHE A 194 8.56 19.31 11.61
C PHE A 194 7.98 19.85 10.30
N GLY A 195 7.49 18.96 9.44
CA GLY A 195 6.78 19.36 8.23
C GLY A 195 6.00 18.22 7.61
N LEU A 196 5.47 18.47 6.43
CA LEU A 196 4.67 17.50 5.69
C LEU A 196 5.15 17.47 4.24
N PHE A 197 5.32 16.26 3.71
CA PHE A 197 5.46 16.10 2.27
C PHE A 197 4.12 16.43 1.61
N ASN A 198 4.14 17.33 0.65
CA ASN A 198 2.98 17.69 -0.15
C ASN A 198 3.25 17.40 -1.64
N GLY A 199 2.18 17.38 -2.43
CA GLY A 199 2.31 17.20 -3.87
C GLY A 199 1.13 16.48 -4.47
N THR A 200 0.10 17.24 -4.84
CA THR A 200 -1.02 16.72 -5.65
C THR A 200 -0.64 16.61 -7.13
N SER A 201 0.37 17.35 -7.59
CA SER A 201 0.91 17.29 -8.97
C SER A 201 2.43 17.43 -9.08
N ALA A 202 3.12 17.93 -8.04
CA ALA A 202 4.57 18.01 -7.98
C ALA A 202 5.08 17.87 -6.54
N ASN A 203 6.21 17.18 -6.35
CA ASN A 203 6.79 16.90 -5.03
C ASN A 203 7.19 18.20 -4.31
N GLY A 204 6.69 18.45 -3.12
CA GLY A 204 7.10 19.55 -2.27
C GLY A 204 7.13 19.19 -0.78
N PHE A 205 7.58 20.14 0.03
CA PHE A 205 7.63 20.03 1.48
C PHE A 205 7.15 21.34 2.12
N ASP A 206 6.18 21.23 3.03
CA ASP A 206 5.74 22.36 3.84
C ASP A 206 6.34 22.23 5.24
N THR A 207 7.24 23.16 5.57
CA THR A 207 7.79 23.25 6.92
C THR A 207 6.69 23.76 7.85
N ALA A 208 6.32 22.94 8.82
CA ALA A 208 5.40 23.33 9.87
C ALA A 208 6.16 24.05 11.00
N ARG A 209 5.41 24.48 12.01
CA ARG A 209 5.97 24.96 13.28
C ARG A 209 6.38 23.76 14.13
N GLY A 210 7.38 23.99 14.98
CA GLY A 210 7.92 22.98 15.88
C GLY A 210 9.13 22.23 15.32
N SER A 211 9.73 21.42 16.17
CA SER A 211 10.91 20.61 15.87
C SER A 211 10.70 19.17 16.29
N VAL A 212 11.40 18.27 15.60
CA VAL A 212 11.46 16.86 15.95
C VAL A 212 12.92 16.46 16.08
N ALA A 213 13.24 15.73 17.15
CA ALA A 213 14.51 15.05 17.33
C ALA A 213 14.25 13.56 17.58
N SER A 214 15.10 12.69 17.05
CA SER A 214 15.02 11.26 17.32
C SER A 214 16.40 10.66 17.52
N ALA A 215 16.47 9.61 18.32
CA ALA A 215 17.66 8.80 18.49
C ALA A 215 17.24 7.34 18.70
N GLY A 216 17.89 6.42 18.02
CA GLY A 216 17.55 5.00 18.03
C GLY A 216 18.78 4.12 18.11
N PHE A 217 18.60 2.97 18.75
CA PHE A 217 19.61 1.94 18.90
C PHE A 217 18.97 0.57 18.67
N GLN A 218 19.68 -0.30 17.96
CA GLN A 218 19.35 -1.71 17.86
C GLN A 218 20.62 -2.53 17.92
N HIS A 219 20.58 -3.62 18.68
CA HIS A 219 21.70 -4.54 18.82
C HIS A 219 21.22 -5.98 18.85
N SER A 220 21.95 -6.85 18.16
CA SER A 220 21.81 -8.30 18.23
C SER A 220 22.65 -8.80 19.39
N LEU A 221 22.01 -9.50 20.32
CA LEU A 221 22.64 -10.10 21.49
C LEU A 221 23.37 -11.42 21.15
N GLY A 222 23.57 -11.69 19.86
CA GLY A 222 24.13 -12.93 19.35
C GLY A 222 23.07 -13.95 18.92
N ALA A 223 23.56 -15.02 18.30
CA ALA A 223 22.79 -16.20 17.94
C ALA A 223 23.36 -17.41 18.68
N SER A 224 22.49 -18.18 19.33
CA SER A 224 22.80 -19.49 19.90
C SER A 224 22.17 -20.59 19.03
N SER A 225 22.42 -21.86 19.37
CA SER A 225 21.68 -22.99 18.80
C SER A 225 20.17 -22.91 19.06
N GLU A 226 19.75 -22.15 20.07
CA GLU A 226 18.34 -22.01 20.44
C GLU A 226 17.66 -20.83 19.73
N GLY A 227 18.41 -19.85 19.24
CA GLY A 227 17.87 -18.72 18.49
C GLY A 227 18.73 -17.46 18.55
N ALA A 228 18.33 -16.44 17.80
CA ALA A 228 18.92 -15.11 17.80
C ALA A 228 18.05 -14.13 18.58
N GLN A 229 18.70 -13.25 19.34
CA GLN A 229 18.03 -12.21 20.10
C GLN A 229 18.44 -10.83 19.62
N ARG A 230 17.49 -9.89 19.66
CA ARG A 230 17.71 -8.48 19.33
C ARG A 230 16.97 -7.60 20.32
N VAL A 231 17.59 -6.49 20.68
CA VAL A 231 16.99 -5.44 21.48
C VAL A 231 17.05 -4.13 20.71
N ALA A 232 16.06 -3.29 20.91
CA ALA A 232 16.03 -1.95 20.33
C ALA A 232 15.37 -0.95 21.27
N ALA A 233 15.77 0.30 21.11
CA ALA A 233 15.14 1.45 21.73
C ALA A 233 15.10 2.60 20.73
N GLN A 234 14.05 3.40 20.78
CA GLN A 234 13.95 4.62 20.01
C GLN A 234 13.27 5.71 20.83
N TYR A 235 13.94 6.84 20.93
CA TYR A 235 13.45 8.06 21.55
C TYR A 235 13.05 9.05 20.47
N VAL A 236 11.89 9.68 20.64
CA VAL A 236 11.42 10.76 19.78
C VAL A 236 10.91 11.90 20.65
N GLN A 237 11.38 13.11 20.35
CA GLN A 237 10.90 14.33 20.96
C GLN A 237 10.32 15.24 19.88
N ALA A 238 9.08 15.64 20.03
CA ALA A 238 8.43 16.67 19.25
C ALA A 238 8.18 17.89 20.15
N THR A 239 8.56 19.08 19.72
CA THR A 239 8.41 20.32 20.51
C THR A 239 7.72 21.38 19.67
N GLY A 240 6.70 22.04 20.22
CA GLY A 240 5.99 23.14 19.60
C GLY A 240 5.21 22.76 18.34
N VAL A 241 4.81 21.49 18.21
CA VAL A 241 4.08 21.00 17.03
C VAL A 241 2.60 21.41 17.16
N PRO A 242 1.95 21.88 16.07
CA PRO A 242 0.52 22.19 16.08
C PRO A 242 -0.32 20.97 16.46
N ASP A 243 -1.31 21.16 17.33
CA ASP A 243 -2.27 20.11 17.65
C ASP A 243 -3.41 20.12 16.62
N ASN A 244 -3.73 18.95 16.04
CA ASN A 244 -4.58 18.75 14.87
C ASN A 244 -5.99 19.41 14.98
N GLY A 245 -6.07 20.72 14.75
CA GLY A 245 -7.33 21.48 14.71
C GLY A 245 -7.26 22.93 15.18
N PHE A 246 -6.21 23.35 15.90
CA PHE A 246 -6.08 24.72 16.40
C PHE A 246 -4.68 25.27 16.16
N GLU A 247 -4.52 26.23 15.24
CA GLU A 247 -3.22 26.88 14.95
C GLU A 247 -2.59 27.59 16.17
N LEU A 248 -3.37 27.78 17.24
CA LEU A 248 -3.00 28.48 18.46
C LEU A 248 -2.64 27.56 19.63
N THR A 249 -2.75 26.24 19.48
CA THR A 249 -2.29 25.27 20.48
C THR A 249 -1.01 24.59 20.00
N ARG A 250 -0.10 24.39 20.94
CA ARG A 250 1.18 23.73 20.72
C ARG A 250 1.28 22.53 21.63
N ARG A 251 1.88 21.48 21.10
CA ARG A 251 2.10 20.26 21.84
C ARG A 251 3.57 19.90 21.86
N ASP A 252 4.04 19.60 23.06
CA ASP A 252 5.34 18.99 23.30
C ASP A 252 5.10 17.54 23.65
N THR A 253 5.84 16.62 23.04
CA THR A 253 5.69 15.18 23.25
C THR A 253 7.06 14.54 23.31
N ARG A 254 7.28 13.72 24.32
CA ARG A 254 8.46 12.87 24.47
C ARG A 254 7.98 11.43 24.48
N SER A 255 8.52 10.62 23.60
CA SER A 255 8.15 9.21 23.46
C SER A 255 9.39 8.34 23.54
N LEU A 256 9.33 7.26 24.30
CA LEU A 256 10.35 6.22 24.35
C LEU A 256 9.70 4.89 23.99
N TRP A 257 10.17 4.28 22.92
CA TRP A 257 9.84 2.92 22.55
C TRP A 257 11.02 1.99 22.83
N THR A 258 10.72 0.80 23.31
CA THR A 258 11.70 -0.28 23.49
C THR A 258 11.12 -1.59 23.00
N ALA A 259 11.97 -2.45 22.48
CA ALA A 259 11.59 -3.77 22.03
C ALA A 259 12.65 -4.82 22.32
N TRP A 260 12.17 -6.03 22.56
CA TRP A 260 12.95 -7.25 22.57
C TRP A 260 12.35 -8.21 21.56
N ALA A 261 13.20 -8.84 20.75
CA ALA A 261 12.79 -9.85 19.80
C ALA A 261 13.67 -11.09 19.94
N TRP A 262 13.03 -12.25 19.88
CA TRP A 262 13.68 -13.55 19.78
C TRP A 262 13.21 -14.25 18.51
N GLU A 263 14.12 -14.96 17.84
CA GLU A 263 13.85 -15.68 16.61
C GLU A 263 14.63 -17.00 16.58
N GLY A 264 13.94 -18.13 16.42
CA GLY A 264 14.54 -19.46 16.55
C GLY A 264 13.62 -20.59 16.09
N ARG A 265 13.95 -21.83 16.46
CA ARG A 265 13.06 -22.99 16.24
C ARG A 265 11.88 -22.92 17.20
N ALA A 266 10.66 -23.05 16.68
CA ALA A 266 9.46 -23.06 17.49
C ALA A 266 9.50 -24.19 18.55
N PRO A 267 9.08 -23.97 19.81
CA PRO A 267 9.12 -24.99 20.86
C PRO A 267 8.32 -26.26 20.56
N TRP A 268 7.28 -26.14 19.73
CA TRP A 268 6.42 -27.25 19.29
C TRP A 268 6.88 -27.88 17.97
N SER A 269 8.02 -27.48 17.43
CA SER A 269 8.55 -28.01 16.18
C SER A 269 9.79 -28.87 16.43
N GLU A 270 9.81 -30.05 15.84
CA GLU A 270 10.92 -31.00 15.95
C GLU A 270 12.14 -30.54 15.13
N ALA A 271 11.90 -29.85 14.01
CA ALA A 271 12.93 -29.43 13.06
C ALA A 271 12.69 -28.01 12.55
N LEU A 272 13.78 -27.33 12.18
CA LEU A 272 13.74 -26.05 11.49
C LEU A 272 14.24 -26.25 10.07
N ALA A 273 13.41 -25.91 9.08
CA ALA A 273 13.80 -26.05 7.68
C ALA A 273 15.03 -25.18 7.35
N SER A 274 15.95 -25.74 6.56
CA SER A 274 17.11 -25.03 6.03
C SER A 274 16.69 -24.02 4.96
N GLY A 275 17.40 -22.90 4.85
CA GLY A 275 17.17 -21.90 3.81
C GLY A 275 17.75 -20.54 4.20
N SER A 276 17.83 -19.63 3.23
CA SER A 276 18.33 -18.25 3.39
C SER A 276 17.27 -17.25 3.85
N GLU A 277 16.00 -17.66 3.90
CA GLU A 277 14.93 -16.81 4.44
C GLU A 277 15.10 -16.57 5.95
N ALA A 278 14.48 -15.51 6.45
CA ALA A 278 14.38 -15.26 7.88
C ALA A 278 13.80 -16.49 8.58
N ILE A 279 14.27 -16.78 9.81
CA ILE A 279 13.93 -18.01 10.53
C ILE A 279 12.41 -18.13 10.67
N ALA A 280 11.72 -17.04 11.02
CA ALA A 280 10.27 -17.01 11.19
C ALA A 280 9.46 -17.35 9.92
N SER A 281 10.07 -17.25 8.74
CA SER A 281 9.45 -17.58 7.45
C SER A 281 9.67 -19.04 7.05
N ARG A 282 10.61 -19.75 7.70
CA ARG A 282 10.94 -21.14 7.41
C ARG A 282 10.05 -22.09 8.22
N PRO A 283 9.55 -23.21 7.65
CA PRO A 283 8.81 -24.21 8.41
C PRO A 283 9.53 -24.62 9.70
N GLY A 284 8.80 -24.57 10.82
CA GLY A 284 9.31 -24.82 12.17
C GLY A 284 9.96 -23.62 12.85
N GLY A 285 10.02 -22.46 12.19
CA GLY A 285 10.55 -21.22 12.76
C GLY A 285 9.50 -20.40 13.52
N LEU A 286 9.96 -19.69 14.55
CA LEU A 286 9.17 -18.76 15.36
C LEU A 286 9.98 -17.49 15.61
N ARG A 287 9.30 -16.34 15.52
CA ARG A 287 9.76 -15.06 16.05
C ARG A 287 8.74 -14.50 17.00
N VAL A 288 9.21 -13.99 18.13
CA VAL A 288 8.41 -13.26 19.12
C VAL A 288 9.03 -11.89 19.30
N GLN A 289 8.21 -10.85 19.36
CA GLN A 289 8.63 -9.48 19.64
C GLN A 289 7.72 -8.87 20.68
N ALA A 290 8.29 -8.35 21.76
CA ALA A 290 7.58 -7.61 22.79
C ALA A 290 8.02 -6.15 22.74
N ASN A 291 7.07 -5.23 22.89
CA ASN A 291 7.27 -3.81 22.71
C ASN A 291 6.60 -3.03 23.84
N VAL A 292 7.26 -1.96 24.25
CA VAL A 292 6.73 -0.98 25.22
C VAL A 292 6.92 0.40 24.63
N LEU A 293 5.87 1.20 24.63
CA LEU A 293 5.88 2.62 24.28
C LEU A 293 5.42 3.42 25.49
N HIS A 294 6.20 4.41 25.86
CA HIS A 294 5.82 5.41 26.84
C HIS A 294 5.78 6.78 26.15
N SER A 295 4.79 7.61 26.48
CA SER A 295 4.74 8.98 25.99
C SER A 295 4.26 9.96 27.05
N ASP A 296 4.99 11.05 27.20
CA ASP A 296 4.59 12.23 27.96
C ASP A 296 4.26 13.36 27.00
N SER A 297 3.06 13.92 27.11
CA SER A 297 2.62 15.03 26.26
C SER A 297 2.15 16.21 27.10
N ALA A 298 2.54 17.42 26.73
CA ALA A 298 2.04 18.65 27.33
C ALA A 298 1.45 19.56 26.25
N VAL A 299 0.26 20.07 26.50
CA VAL A 299 -0.40 21.05 25.62
C VAL A 299 -0.25 22.44 26.21
N THR A 300 0.20 23.39 25.39
CA THR A 300 0.33 24.80 25.73
C THR A 300 -0.43 25.68 24.73
N GLY A 301 -0.86 26.87 25.14
CA GLY A 301 -1.61 27.80 24.28
C GLY A 301 -3.09 27.94 24.68
N LEU A 302 -3.92 28.47 23.77
CA LEU A 302 -5.35 28.71 23.99
C LEU A 302 -6.18 27.40 23.90
N ALA A 303 -5.72 26.36 24.57
CA ALA A 303 -6.43 25.10 24.66
C ALA A 303 -7.58 25.23 25.67
N PRO A 304 -8.75 24.60 25.45
CA PRO A 304 -9.76 24.46 26.50
C PRO A 304 -9.13 23.93 27.79
N ALA A 305 -9.56 24.40 28.96
CA ALA A 305 -8.98 23.98 30.26
C ALA A 305 -8.98 22.46 30.47
N ALA A 306 -9.90 21.73 29.84
CA ALA A 306 -9.96 20.26 29.85
C ALA A 306 -8.84 19.57 29.06
N SER A 307 -8.12 20.31 28.21
CA SER A 307 -7.00 19.85 27.38
C SER A 307 -5.65 20.47 27.75
N SER A 308 -5.65 21.46 28.67
CA SER A 308 -4.43 22.03 29.22
C SER A 308 -3.88 21.16 30.34
N GLY A 309 -2.68 20.62 30.18
CA GLY A 309 -2.02 19.78 31.17
C GLY A 309 -0.99 18.84 30.55
N SER A 310 -0.22 18.17 31.41
CA SER A 310 0.64 17.06 31.02
C SER A 310 -0.09 15.74 31.20
N SER A 311 -0.06 14.87 30.18
CA SER A 311 -0.60 13.52 30.23
C SER A 311 0.50 12.51 29.88
N GLY A 312 0.72 11.54 30.76
CA GLY A 312 1.54 10.35 30.48
C GLY A 312 0.65 9.19 30.05
N ALA A 313 1.10 8.41 29.06
CA ALA A 313 0.38 7.24 28.55
C ALA A 313 1.35 6.12 28.20
N ASN A 314 0.90 4.87 28.35
CA ASN A 314 1.68 3.68 28.01
C ASN A 314 0.99 2.83 26.94
N GLY A 315 1.81 2.16 26.14
CA GLY A 315 1.42 1.19 25.15
C GLY A 315 2.25 -0.07 25.29
N TYR A 316 1.60 -1.22 25.23
CA TYR A 316 2.23 -2.53 25.32
C TYR A 316 1.68 -3.40 24.21
N TRP A 317 2.57 -4.09 23.49
CA TRP A 317 2.13 -5.12 22.57
C TRP A 317 3.18 -6.20 22.39
N ALA A 318 2.71 -7.41 22.11
CA ALA A 318 3.55 -8.54 21.80
C ALA A 318 3.01 -9.23 20.56
N ASP A 319 3.89 -9.53 19.62
CA ASP A 319 3.59 -10.18 18.37
C ASP A 319 4.40 -11.48 18.27
N ALA A 320 3.81 -12.51 17.69
CA ALA A 320 4.43 -13.78 17.39
C ALA A 320 4.14 -14.15 15.94
N ARG A 321 5.19 -14.51 15.18
CA ARG A 321 5.09 -15.01 13.82
C ARG A 321 5.75 -16.37 13.74
N TRP A 322 5.05 -17.36 13.22
CA TRP A 322 5.60 -18.70 13.03
C TRP A 322 5.12 -19.32 11.73
N ARG A 323 5.95 -20.18 11.16
CA ARG A 323 5.62 -20.91 9.93
C ARG A 323 5.45 -22.39 10.26
N GLY A 324 4.22 -22.89 10.11
CA GLY A 324 3.96 -24.33 10.05
C GLY A 324 4.32 -24.89 8.67
N GLU A 325 3.95 -26.14 8.39
CA GLU A 325 4.28 -26.74 7.08
C GLU A 325 3.61 -26.03 5.91
N ARG A 326 2.32 -25.65 6.08
CA ARG A 326 1.50 -25.10 4.99
C ARG A 326 1.10 -23.65 5.23
N VAL A 327 1.01 -23.23 6.49
CA VAL A 327 0.43 -21.95 6.89
C VAL A 327 1.47 -21.15 7.66
N GLN A 328 1.61 -19.87 7.31
CA GLN A 328 2.28 -18.88 8.12
C GLN A 328 1.23 -18.23 9.00
N HIS A 329 1.58 -18.08 10.27
CA HIS A 329 0.72 -17.50 11.26
C HIS A 329 1.38 -16.27 11.86
N GLU A 330 0.56 -15.31 12.21
CA GLU A 330 0.94 -14.12 12.94
C GLU A 330 -0.15 -13.85 13.96
N ALA A 331 0.22 -13.65 15.21
CA ALA A 331 -0.72 -13.35 16.28
C ALA A 331 -0.14 -12.26 17.17
N GLY A 332 -0.98 -11.41 17.72
CA GLY A 332 -0.52 -10.41 18.67
C GLY A 332 -1.59 -9.99 19.65
N VAL A 333 -1.13 -9.46 20.78
CA VAL A 333 -1.94 -8.86 21.83
C VAL A 333 -1.43 -7.46 22.12
N PHE A 334 -2.34 -6.54 22.43
CA PHE A 334 -1.98 -5.15 22.62
C PHE A 334 -2.90 -4.45 23.63
N ARG A 335 -2.36 -3.39 24.23
CA ARG A 335 -3.05 -2.45 25.10
C ARG A 335 -2.41 -1.08 24.98
N PHE A 336 -3.19 -0.09 24.63
CA PHE A 336 -2.79 1.31 24.49
C PHE A 336 -3.67 2.17 25.37
N ASP A 337 -3.06 2.84 26.34
CA ASP A 337 -3.78 3.77 27.19
C ASP A 337 -4.27 4.99 26.37
N PRO A 338 -5.32 5.70 26.84
CA PRO A 338 -5.76 6.94 26.21
C PRO A 338 -4.63 7.96 26.12
N ALA A 339 -4.66 8.80 25.06
CA ALA A 339 -3.68 9.86 24.80
C ALA A 339 -2.23 9.38 24.52
N LEU A 340 -2.01 8.12 24.17
CA LEU A 340 -0.73 7.62 23.70
C LEU A 340 -0.28 8.34 22.41
N ARG A 341 1.00 8.77 22.37
CA ARG A 341 1.56 9.50 21.23
C ARG A 341 2.94 9.02 20.83
N TRP A 342 3.28 9.24 19.57
CA TRP A 342 4.62 9.00 19.02
C TRP A 342 5.12 10.24 18.30
N GLY A 343 5.96 11.01 18.98
CA GLY A 343 6.46 12.29 18.46
C GLY A 343 5.32 13.26 18.13
N ALA A 344 5.24 13.70 16.88
CA ALA A 344 4.19 14.61 16.42
C ALA A 344 2.81 13.94 16.29
N TYR A 345 2.76 12.60 16.17
CA TYR A 345 1.55 11.86 15.82
C TYR A 345 0.79 11.33 17.03
N VAL A 346 -0.52 11.21 16.86
CA VAL A 346 -1.33 10.31 17.68
C VAL A 346 -0.92 8.89 17.29
N ALA A 347 -0.51 8.08 18.27
CA ALA A 347 -0.36 6.65 18.05
C ALA A 347 -1.74 5.99 18.22
N ALA A 348 -1.89 4.73 17.81
CA ALA A 348 -3.07 3.94 18.18
C ALA A 348 -3.26 4.03 19.70
N ALA A 349 -4.37 4.63 20.15
CA ALA A 349 -4.61 4.98 21.54
C ALA A 349 -6.01 4.58 21.98
N ASP A 350 -6.21 4.44 23.29
CA ASP A 350 -7.46 4.00 23.88
C ASP A 350 -8.00 2.68 23.29
N LEU A 351 -7.13 1.68 23.11
CA LEU A 351 -7.50 0.42 22.49
C LEU A 351 -6.75 -0.76 23.11
N GLN A 352 -7.44 -1.85 23.37
CA GLN A 352 -6.82 -3.12 23.77
C GLN A 352 -7.50 -4.29 23.09
N GLY A 353 -6.73 -5.34 22.80
CA GLY A 353 -7.23 -6.42 21.97
C GLY A 353 -6.21 -7.48 21.63
N ALA A 354 -6.62 -8.33 20.70
CA ALA A 354 -5.81 -9.37 20.11
C ALA A 354 -6.15 -9.54 18.64
N TYR A 355 -5.20 -10.03 17.87
CA TYR A 355 -5.40 -10.38 16.48
C TYR A 355 -4.67 -11.68 16.12
N TRP A 356 -5.15 -12.32 15.07
CA TRP A 356 -4.52 -13.47 14.44
C TRP A 356 -4.65 -13.36 12.92
N ARG A 357 -3.62 -13.76 12.20
CA ARG A 357 -3.57 -13.85 10.74
C ARG A 357 -2.98 -15.20 10.36
N GLY A 358 -3.53 -15.79 9.31
CA GLY A 358 -3.03 -17.03 8.73
C GLY A 358 -2.97 -16.90 7.22
N ASP A 359 -1.84 -17.23 6.61
CA ASP A 359 -1.68 -17.23 5.15
C ASP A 359 -1.06 -18.53 4.64
N THR A 360 -1.57 -19.01 3.52
CA THR A 360 -1.02 -20.15 2.80
C THR A 360 -1.02 -19.87 1.30
N SER A 361 0.08 -20.23 0.65
CA SER A 361 0.25 -20.09 -0.79
C SER A 361 0.87 -21.36 -1.33
N THR A 362 0.22 -21.92 -2.33
CA THR A 362 0.64 -23.10 -3.09
C THR A 362 0.46 -22.80 -4.59
N ARG A 363 0.84 -23.74 -5.46
CA ARG A 363 0.70 -23.57 -6.91
C ARG A 363 -0.75 -23.31 -7.36
N GLN A 364 -1.74 -23.82 -6.64
CA GLN A 364 -3.16 -23.72 -7.00
C GLN A 364 -3.96 -22.84 -6.04
N TRP A 365 -3.59 -22.80 -4.76
CA TRP A 365 -4.33 -22.08 -3.72
C TRP A 365 -3.52 -20.92 -3.15
N GLN A 366 -4.17 -19.79 -2.96
CA GLN A 366 -3.70 -18.71 -2.10
C GLN A 366 -4.83 -18.33 -1.16
N VAL A 367 -4.67 -18.59 0.13
CA VAL A 367 -5.70 -18.34 1.14
C VAL A 367 -5.11 -17.53 2.27
N GLY A 368 -5.76 -16.43 2.63
CA GLY A 368 -5.46 -15.61 3.79
C GLY A 368 -6.69 -15.46 4.66
N ALA A 369 -6.49 -15.40 5.98
CA ALA A 369 -7.53 -15.11 6.95
C ALA A 369 -6.97 -14.18 8.02
N SER A 370 -7.82 -13.29 8.54
CA SER A 370 -7.51 -12.44 9.67
C SER A 370 -8.69 -12.37 10.64
N LEU A 371 -8.39 -12.38 11.94
CA LEU A 371 -9.33 -12.24 13.03
C LEU A 371 -8.79 -11.17 13.97
N GLU A 372 -9.66 -10.31 14.46
CA GLU A 372 -9.31 -9.22 15.37
C GLU A 372 -10.46 -9.02 16.37
N TYR A 373 -10.08 -8.74 17.61
CA TYR A 373 -10.97 -8.24 18.62
C TYR A 373 -10.31 -7.06 19.31
N ALA A 374 -11.01 -5.94 19.38
CA ALA A 374 -10.51 -4.73 20.01
C ALA A 374 -11.62 -4.01 20.78
N ARG A 375 -11.28 -3.41 21.93
CA ARG A 375 -12.19 -2.59 22.74
C ARG A 375 -11.47 -1.39 23.30
N SER A 376 -12.22 -0.33 23.64
CA SER A 376 -11.65 0.84 24.30
C SER A 376 -11.17 0.52 25.72
N VAL A 377 -10.08 1.16 26.14
CA VAL A 377 -9.52 1.05 27.50
C VAL A 377 -10.30 1.95 28.46
N SER A 378 -10.71 3.13 28.01
CA SER A 378 -11.54 4.10 28.73
C SER A 378 -12.99 3.63 28.88
N GLY A 379 -13.43 2.70 28.03
CA GLY A 379 -14.80 2.19 27.99
C GLY A 379 -15.77 3.10 27.23
N LEU A 380 -15.26 4.13 26.54
CA LEU A 380 -16.09 5.08 25.78
C LEU A 380 -16.67 4.46 24.50
N THR A 381 -16.04 3.42 23.95
CA THR A 381 -16.54 2.70 22.77
C THR A 381 -16.77 1.23 23.07
N GLN A 382 -17.83 0.66 22.50
CA GLN A 382 -18.11 -0.77 22.59
C GLN A 382 -17.04 -1.57 21.83
N GLY A 383 -16.67 -2.72 22.37
CA GLY A 383 -15.77 -3.65 21.71
C GLY A 383 -16.28 -4.08 20.34
N SER A 384 -15.37 -4.30 19.40
CA SER A 384 -15.63 -4.75 18.04
C SER A 384 -14.82 -5.99 17.71
N GLY A 385 -15.45 -6.92 16.99
CA GLY A 385 -14.78 -8.05 16.38
C GLY A 385 -14.74 -7.86 14.87
N PHE A 386 -13.61 -8.17 14.25
CA PHE A 386 -13.43 -8.14 12.81
C PHE A 386 -12.86 -9.46 12.32
N ALA A 387 -13.42 -9.99 11.24
CA ALA A 387 -12.92 -11.18 10.58
C ALA A 387 -12.87 -10.93 9.08
N SER A 388 -11.78 -11.31 8.43
CA SER A 388 -11.70 -11.32 6.98
C SER A 388 -11.04 -12.59 6.45
N THR A 389 -11.41 -12.98 5.24
CA THR A 389 -10.82 -14.11 4.53
C THR A 389 -10.76 -13.79 3.05
N ASN A 390 -9.66 -14.16 2.41
CA ASN A 390 -9.46 -14.04 0.98
C ASN A 390 -8.91 -15.36 0.45
N ALA A 391 -9.47 -15.86 -0.65
CA ALA A 391 -9.08 -17.13 -1.23
C ALA A 391 -9.03 -17.01 -2.76
N HIS A 392 -7.97 -17.55 -3.37
CA HIS A 392 -7.83 -17.66 -4.81
C HIS A 392 -7.48 -19.11 -5.16
N TYR A 393 -8.16 -19.64 -6.16
CA TYR A 393 -7.95 -20.98 -6.66
C TYR A 393 -7.77 -20.96 -8.18
N ARG A 394 -6.61 -21.45 -8.64
CA ARG A 394 -6.33 -21.68 -10.06
C ARG A 394 -6.82 -23.07 -10.45
N ILE A 395 -7.96 -23.11 -11.13
CA ILE A 395 -8.59 -24.34 -11.62
C ILE A 395 -7.69 -24.99 -12.68
N ASP A 396 -7.22 -24.19 -13.64
CA ASP A 396 -6.30 -24.59 -14.69
C ASP A 396 -5.46 -23.39 -15.17
N THR A 397 -4.68 -23.53 -16.24
CA THR A 397 -3.83 -22.44 -16.76
C THR A 397 -4.61 -21.24 -17.32
N ARG A 398 -5.91 -21.37 -17.52
CA ARG A 398 -6.79 -20.37 -18.14
C ARG A 398 -7.90 -19.90 -17.22
N ASN A 399 -8.24 -20.62 -16.15
CA ASN A 399 -9.36 -20.28 -15.29
C ASN A 399 -8.90 -20.12 -13.83
N THR A 400 -9.22 -18.99 -13.23
CA THR A 400 -9.06 -18.77 -11.79
C THR A 400 -10.34 -18.24 -11.16
N VAL A 401 -10.59 -18.63 -9.92
CA VAL A 401 -11.69 -18.13 -9.11
C VAL A 401 -11.12 -17.54 -7.83
N GLY A 402 -11.70 -16.46 -7.35
CA GLY A 402 -11.30 -15.80 -6.12
C GLY A 402 -12.49 -15.33 -5.32
N GLY A 403 -12.31 -15.16 -4.03
CA GLY A 403 -13.32 -14.58 -3.16
C GLY A 403 -12.70 -13.88 -1.97
N GLU A 404 -13.40 -12.88 -1.46
CA GLU A 404 -13.06 -12.14 -0.26
C GLU A 404 -14.32 -11.98 0.58
N PHE A 405 -14.21 -12.12 1.89
CA PHE A 405 -15.32 -11.91 2.82
C PHE A 405 -14.80 -11.18 4.04
N ALA A 406 -15.57 -10.21 4.54
CA ALA A 406 -15.27 -9.50 5.77
C ALA A 406 -16.54 -9.34 6.62
N LEU A 407 -16.40 -9.49 7.93
CA LEU A 407 -17.45 -9.39 8.93
C LEU A 407 -16.97 -8.49 10.07
N ARG A 408 -17.82 -7.56 10.51
CA ARG A 408 -17.58 -6.72 11.69
C ARG A 408 -18.77 -6.80 12.63
N THR A 409 -18.50 -6.97 13.92
CA THR A 409 -19.49 -7.00 15.00
C THR A 409 -19.18 -5.92 16.04
N GLY A 410 -20.16 -5.54 16.87
CA GLY A 410 -20.00 -4.47 17.85
C GLY A 410 -20.18 -3.08 17.22
N SER A 411 -19.21 -2.19 17.43
CA SER A 411 -19.22 -0.86 16.79
C SER A 411 -19.04 -0.98 15.26
N GLY A 412 -19.95 -0.38 14.49
CA GLY A 412 -19.90 -0.42 13.02
C GLY A 412 -20.20 -1.79 12.43
N GLN A 413 -21.20 -2.51 12.95
CA GLN A 413 -21.58 -3.85 12.46
C GLN A 413 -21.88 -3.87 10.96
N GLY A 414 -21.31 -4.87 10.27
CA GLY A 414 -21.59 -5.13 8.86
C GLY A 414 -20.88 -6.36 8.32
N GLU A 415 -21.20 -6.69 7.08
CA GLU A 415 -20.66 -7.79 6.31
C GLU A 415 -20.38 -7.34 4.87
N SER A 416 -19.36 -7.89 4.25
CA SER A 416 -19.10 -7.73 2.82
C SER A 416 -18.52 -9.01 2.25
N GLY A 417 -18.79 -9.24 0.97
CA GLY A 417 -18.32 -10.38 0.22
C GLY A 417 -18.09 -9.99 -1.23
N MET A 418 -16.99 -10.44 -1.80
CA MET A 418 -16.66 -10.34 -3.21
C MET A 418 -16.36 -11.75 -3.73
N LEU A 419 -16.87 -12.05 -4.91
CA LEU A 419 -16.51 -13.23 -5.68
C LEU A 419 -15.99 -12.77 -7.04
N SER A 420 -14.97 -13.45 -7.53
CA SER A 420 -14.38 -13.18 -8.83
C SER A 420 -14.10 -14.46 -9.59
N TRP A 421 -14.21 -14.37 -10.91
CA TRP A 421 -13.81 -15.42 -11.84
C TRP A 421 -13.08 -14.75 -12.99
N SER A 422 -11.91 -15.28 -13.35
CA SER A 422 -11.18 -14.85 -14.54
C SER A 422 -10.95 -16.03 -15.48
N ARG A 423 -11.03 -15.73 -16.79
CA ARG A 423 -10.82 -16.69 -17.86
C ARG A 423 -9.96 -16.08 -18.96
N LEU A 424 -8.83 -16.72 -19.24
CA LEU A 424 -8.01 -16.48 -20.42
C LEU A 424 -8.57 -17.27 -21.61
N SER A 425 -8.75 -16.58 -22.73
CA SER A 425 -9.35 -17.12 -23.96
C SER A 425 -8.66 -16.56 -25.21
N GLY A 426 -9.05 -17.00 -26.40
CA GLY A 426 -8.37 -16.64 -27.65
C GLY A 426 -8.46 -15.15 -28.02
N TRP A 427 -9.42 -14.42 -27.47
CA TRP A 427 -9.60 -12.98 -27.67
C TRP A 427 -9.12 -12.12 -26.48
N GLY A 428 -8.48 -12.74 -25.47
CA GLY A 428 -7.97 -12.07 -24.28
C GLY A 428 -8.55 -12.62 -22.96
N GLU A 429 -8.53 -11.80 -21.90
CA GLU A 429 -8.92 -12.19 -20.55
C GLU A 429 -10.26 -11.56 -20.15
N THR A 430 -11.20 -12.37 -19.69
CA THR A 430 -12.49 -11.92 -19.14
C THR A 430 -12.47 -12.09 -17.63
N GLN A 431 -12.89 -11.08 -16.87
CA GLN A 431 -13.09 -11.17 -15.43
C GLN A 431 -14.52 -10.78 -15.06
N LEU A 432 -15.20 -11.64 -14.31
CA LEU A 432 -16.49 -11.37 -13.67
C LEU A 432 -16.26 -11.09 -12.19
N ARG A 433 -16.89 -10.05 -11.65
CA ARG A 433 -16.86 -9.71 -10.22
C ARG A 433 -18.27 -9.52 -9.69
N LEU A 434 -18.55 -10.12 -8.54
CA LEU A 434 -19.81 -10.00 -7.81
C LEU A 434 -19.47 -9.51 -6.41
N GLU A 435 -20.08 -8.42 -5.97
CA GLU A 435 -19.82 -7.82 -4.66
C GLU A 435 -21.16 -7.58 -3.96
N ALA A 436 -21.22 -7.88 -2.68
CA ALA A 436 -22.35 -7.60 -1.83
C ALA A 436 -21.86 -7.13 -0.46
N ALA A 437 -22.43 -6.06 0.06
CA ALA A 437 -22.10 -5.54 1.37
C ALA A 437 -23.34 -5.04 2.10
N ARG A 438 -23.32 -5.12 3.43
CA ARG A 438 -24.39 -4.66 4.31
C ARG A 438 -23.76 -4.13 5.58
N ALA A 439 -24.01 -2.87 5.92
CA ALA A 439 -23.56 -2.26 7.17
C ALA A 439 -24.65 -1.32 7.67
N GLN A 440 -25.10 -1.48 8.92
CA GLN A 440 -26.20 -0.72 9.55
C GLN A 440 -27.34 -0.32 8.58
N ASP A 441 -27.28 0.91 8.03
CA ASP A 441 -28.31 1.51 7.16
C ASP A 441 -28.00 1.46 5.66
N ARG A 442 -26.92 0.78 5.26
CA ARG A 442 -26.45 0.68 3.88
C ARG A 442 -26.40 -0.76 3.39
N ARG A 443 -26.87 -1.00 2.17
CA ARG A 443 -26.74 -2.28 1.45
C ARG A 443 -26.29 -2.01 0.03
N LEU A 444 -25.18 -2.63 -0.37
CA LEU A 444 -24.60 -2.52 -1.70
C LEU A 444 -24.59 -3.90 -2.37
N ALA A 445 -24.97 -3.95 -3.64
CA ALA A 445 -24.76 -5.10 -4.50
C ALA A 445 -24.22 -4.61 -5.84
N ARG A 446 -23.10 -5.15 -6.29
CA ARG A 446 -22.44 -4.75 -7.54
C ARG A 446 -22.07 -5.98 -8.35
N VAL A 447 -22.30 -5.88 -9.66
CA VAL A 447 -21.86 -6.85 -10.66
C VAL A 447 -20.98 -6.11 -11.64
N GLY A 448 -19.80 -6.65 -11.92
CA GLY A 448 -18.84 -6.08 -12.86
C GLY A 448 -18.31 -7.12 -13.83
N ILE A 449 -18.14 -6.72 -15.08
CA ILE A 449 -17.44 -7.53 -16.10
C ILE A 449 -16.34 -6.65 -16.67
N ASP A 450 -15.11 -7.16 -16.62
CA ASP A 450 -13.93 -6.58 -17.23
C ASP A 450 -13.47 -7.50 -18.37
N GLN A 451 -13.06 -6.92 -19.50
CA GLN A 451 -12.50 -7.63 -20.64
C GLN A 451 -11.22 -6.94 -21.06
N GLN A 452 -10.11 -7.67 -21.03
CA GLN A 452 -8.88 -7.31 -21.71
C GLN A 452 -8.88 -7.94 -23.10
N TRP A 453 -8.68 -7.14 -24.12
CA TRP A 453 -8.75 -7.56 -25.51
C TRP A 453 -7.35 -7.88 -26.04
N LEU A 454 -7.22 -8.99 -26.74
CA LEU A 454 -6.01 -9.31 -27.46
C LEU A 454 -5.88 -8.37 -28.67
N MET A 455 -4.92 -7.44 -28.62
CA MET A 455 -4.60 -6.54 -29.72
C MET A 455 -3.47 -7.11 -30.57
N ARG A 456 -3.46 -6.79 -31.87
CA ARG A 456 -2.31 -7.07 -32.73
C ARG A 456 -1.29 -5.93 -32.58
N GLY A 457 -0.03 -6.28 -32.34
CA GLY A 457 1.05 -5.31 -32.11
C GLY A 457 1.26 -5.00 -30.61
N THR A 458 1.84 -3.84 -30.31
CA THR A 458 2.25 -3.42 -28.95
C THR A 458 1.15 -2.64 -28.22
N GLY A 459 -0.11 -2.80 -28.61
CA GLY A 459 -1.24 -2.10 -28.02
C GLY A 459 -1.89 -2.86 -26.88
N SER A 460 -2.62 -2.15 -26.03
CA SER A 460 -3.51 -2.71 -25.02
C SER A 460 -4.88 -2.07 -25.13
N LEU A 461 -5.93 -2.86 -24.89
CA LEU A 461 -7.30 -2.36 -24.78
C LEU A 461 -8.03 -3.18 -23.74
N SER A 462 -8.73 -2.49 -22.86
CA SER A 462 -9.58 -3.06 -21.83
C SER A 462 -10.90 -2.30 -21.76
N SER A 463 -11.97 -3.03 -21.50
CA SER A 463 -13.31 -2.49 -21.32
C SER A 463 -13.92 -3.04 -20.05
N SER A 464 -14.67 -2.21 -19.33
CA SER A 464 -15.41 -2.65 -18.15
C SER A 464 -16.84 -2.13 -18.16
N LEU A 465 -17.73 -2.92 -17.57
CA LEU A 465 -19.12 -2.58 -17.33
C LEU A 465 -19.47 -2.98 -15.90
N THR A 466 -20.06 -2.07 -15.15
CA THR A 466 -20.50 -2.33 -13.77
C THR A 466 -21.94 -1.90 -13.58
N VAL A 467 -22.68 -2.67 -12.79
CA VAL A 467 -24.02 -2.32 -12.34
C VAL A 467 -24.02 -2.43 -10.83
N GLU A 468 -24.29 -1.32 -10.17
CA GLU A 468 -24.34 -1.20 -8.72
C GLU A 468 -25.74 -0.81 -8.28
N ARG A 469 -26.20 -1.44 -7.21
CA ARG A 469 -27.40 -1.05 -6.49
C ARG A 469 -27.02 -0.76 -5.05
N ASP A 470 -27.19 0.50 -4.65
CA ASP A 470 -26.91 0.96 -3.29
C ASP A 470 -28.21 1.41 -2.63
N ARG A 471 -28.47 0.92 -1.43
CA ARG A 471 -29.59 1.35 -0.59
C ARG A 471 -29.02 1.95 0.68
N GLN A 472 -29.22 3.25 0.89
CA GLN A 472 -28.78 3.96 2.08
C GLN A 472 -29.97 4.71 2.70
N LEU A 473 -30.21 4.55 4.01
CA LEU A 473 -31.28 5.25 4.74
C LEU A 473 -32.66 5.14 4.05
N GLY A 474 -32.97 3.97 3.51
CA GLY A 474 -34.23 3.69 2.81
C GLY A 474 -34.30 4.19 1.35
N GLN A 475 -33.34 4.98 0.88
CA GLN A 475 -33.27 5.40 -0.52
C GLN A 475 -32.46 4.41 -1.34
N ALA A 476 -33.05 3.90 -2.42
CA ALA A 476 -32.37 3.01 -3.36
C ALA A 476 -31.86 3.82 -4.57
N SER A 477 -30.61 3.62 -4.92
CA SER A 477 -29.99 4.12 -6.14
C SER A 477 -29.48 2.94 -6.97
N THR A 478 -29.41 3.14 -8.28
CA THR A 478 -28.77 2.20 -9.20
C THR A 478 -27.84 3.01 -10.08
N VAL A 479 -26.61 2.53 -10.21
CA VAL A 479 -25.56 3.16 -11.00
C VAL A 479 -25.04 2.14 -12.01
N VAL A 480 -24.99 2.53 -13.27
CA VAL A 480 -24.35 1.76 -14.34
C VAL A 480 -23.06 2.46 -14.70
N GLY A 481 -21.92 1.85 -14.37
CA GLY A 481 -20.59 2.33 -14.70
C GLY A 481 -20.05 1.64 -15.94
N TRP A 482 -19.19 2.33 -16.68
CA TRP A 482 -18.47 1.78 -17.82
C TRP A 482 -17.10 2.42 -17.93
N ALA A 483 -16.12 1.69 -18.45
CA ALA A 483 -14.82 2.24 -18.76
C ALA A 483 -14.19 1.58 -19.99
N LEU A 484 -13.33 2.34 -20.66
CA LEU A 484 -12.47 1.92 -21.76
C LEU A 484 -11.08 2.48 -21.48
N VAL A 485 -10.07 1.62 -21.45
CA VAL A 485 -8.68 2.03 -21.27
C VAL A 485 -7.84 1.33 -22.30
N GLY A 486 -6.98 2.06 -22.99
CA GLY A 486 -6.06 1.48 -23.94
C GLY A 486 -4.86 2.35 -24.18
N GLY A 487 -3.85 1.75 -24.80
CA GLY A 487 -2.64 2.45 -25.21
C GLY A 487 -2.03 1.79 -26.42
N GLN A 488 -1.24 2.53 -27.16
CA GLN A 488 -0.56 2.04 -28.34
C GLN A 488 0.78 2.74 -28.51
N ARG A 489 1.81 1.94 -28.78
CA ARG A 489 3.09 2.46 -29.27
C ARG A 489 3.03 2.59 -30.79
N LEU A 490 3.23 3.80 -31.30
CA LEU A 490 3.32 4.10 -32.73
C LEU A 490 4.81 4.23 -33.09
N GLY A 491 5.39 3.13 -33.58
CA GLY A 491 6.84 3.06 -33.82
C GLY A 491 7.65 2.94 -32.52
N GLN A 492 8.88 3.43 -32.51
CA GLN A 492 9.76 3.37 -31.33
C GLN A 492 9.63 4.59 -30.42
N ASP A 493 9.21 5.73 -30.95
CA ASP A 493 9.37 7.02 -30.29
C ASP A 493 8.06 7.63 -29.78
N VAL A 494 6.90 7.09 -30.15
CA VAL A 494 5.60 7.65 -29.74
C VAL A 494 4.80 6.60 -28.98
N GLN A 495 4.36 6.96 -27.79
CA GLN A 495 3.39 6.20 -27.01
C GLN A 495 2.14 7.05 -26.76
N LEU A 496 0.98 6.47 -27.02
CA LEU A 496 -0.33 7.07 -26.75
C LEU A 496 -1.04 6.24 -25.70
N ASP A 497 -1.65 6.90 -24.73
CA ASP A 497 -2.44 6.26 -23.69
C ASP A 497 -3.75 7.03 -23.52
N ALA A 498 -4.88 6.32 -23.40
CA ALA A 498 -6.19 6.93 -23.22
C ALA A 498 -7.05 6.11 -22.26
N SER A 499 -7.81 6.80 -21.43
CA SER A 499 -8.81 6.21 -20.57
C SER A 499 -10.09 7.04 -20.59
N LEU A 500 -11.22 6.36 -20.70
CA LEU A 500 -12.54 6.94 -20.63
C LEU A 500 -13.32 6.15 -19.59
N ARG A 501 -13.94 6.81 -18.63
CA ARG A 501 -14.80 6.20 -17.62
C ARG A 501 -16.06 7.04 -17.48
N GLY A 502 -17.20 6.41 -17.37
CA GLY A 502 -18.44 7.11 -17.05
C GLY A 502 -19.33 6.29 -16.14
N SER A 503 -20.31 6.98 -15.55
CA SER A 503 -21.38 6.34 -14.80
C SER A 503 -22.70 7.06 -15.01
N GLN A 504 -23.78 6.29 -15.05
CA GLN A 504 -25.15 6.77 -15.14
C GLN A 504 -25.90 6.35 -13.88
N GLY A 505 -26.56 7.28 -13.21
CA GLY A 505 -27.30 7.06 -11.97
C GLY A 505 -27.87 8.37 -11.43
N PRO A 506 -28.15 8.49 -10.11
CA PRO A 506 -28.59 9.75 -9.51
C PRO A 506 -27.59 10.89 -9.71
N VAL A 507 -26.30 10.55 -9.81
CA VAL A 507 -25.22 11.46 -10.21
C VAL A 507 -24.58 10.85 -11.44
N GLN A 508 -24.42 11.67 -12.50
CA GLN A 508 -23.69 11.27 -13.69
C GLN A 508 -22.23 11.68 -13.55
N GLN A 509 -21.34 10.80 -14.01
CA GLN A 509 -19.91 11.08 -14.04
C GLN A 509 -19.33 10.76 -15.42
N LEU A 510 -18.37 11.57 -15.84
CA LEU A 510 -17.53 11.31 -16.99
C LEU A 510 -16.09 11.71 -16.65
N GLN A 511 -15.15 10.81 -16.88
CA GLN A 511 -13.72 11.05 -16.76
C GLN A 511 -13.03 10.64 -18.06
N VAL A 512 -12.23 11.54 -18.60
CA VAL A 512 -11.42 11.36 -19.82
C VAL A 512 -9.99 11.66 -19.43
N ASN A 513 -9.06 10.76 -19.72
CA ASN A 513 -7.63 11.04 -19.66
C ASN A 513 -7.00 10.62 -20.99
N ALA A 514 -6.10 11.43 -21.51
CA ALA A 514 -5.31 11.14 -22.70
C ALA A 514 -3.86 11.60 -22.46
N GLY A 515 -2.90 10.79 -22.88
CA GLY A 515 -1.48 11.04 -22.73
C GLY A 515 -0.74 10.71 -24.01
N VAL A 516 0.32 11.49 -24.26
CA VAL A 516 1.31 11.20 -25.30
C VAL A 516 2.71 11.34 -24.70
N THR A 517 3.54 10.34 -24.98
CA THR A 517 4.97 10.37 -24.67
C THR A 517 5.75 10.30 -25.97
N LEU A 518 6.65 11.25 -26.18
CA LEU A 518 7.51 11.38 -27.35
C LEU A 518 8.97 11.26 -26.93
N GLN A 519 9.69 10.29 -27.46
CA GLN A 519 11.14 10.21 -27.36
C GLN A 519 11.76 11.07 -28.46
N LEU A 520 12.25 12.27 -28.12
CA LEU A 520 12.82 13.20 -29.11
C LEU A 520 14.24 12.80 -29.50
N LEU A 521 15.06 12.47 -28.51
CA LEU A 521 16.46 12.01 -28.63
C LEU A 521 16.69 10.89 -27.60
N SER A 522 17.83 10.20 -27.59
CA SER A 522 18.12 9.15 -26.59
C SER A 522 18.01 9.61 -25.14
N GLU A 523 18.27 10.90 -24.88
CA GLU A 523 18.28 11.51 -23.54
C GLU A 523 17.10 12.46 -23.27
N TRP A 524 16.26 12.74 -24.28
CA TRP A 524 15.18 13.71 -24.17
C TRP A 524 13.83 13.08 -24.49
N SER A 525 12.90 13.17 -23.54
CA SER A 525 11.51 12.77 -23.71
C SER A 525 10.58 13.95 -23.38
N LEU A 526 9.50 14.08 -24.15
CA LEU A 526 8.40 14.98 -23.87
C LEU A 526 7.16 14.17 -23.51
N GLN A 527 6.54 14.49 -22.38
CA GLN A 527 5.26 13.90 -21.99
C GLN A 527 4.20 14.99 -21.89
N ALA A 528 3.05 14.76 -22.50
CA ALA A 528 1.89 15.62 -22.36
C ALA A 528 0.69 14.77 -21.94
N GLN A 529 -0.07 15.27 -20.96
CA GLN A 529 -1.28 14.61 -20.46
C GLN A 529 -2.43 15.61 -20.36
N TYR A 530 -3.63 15.13 -20.65
CA TYR A 530 -4.86 15.89 -20.57
C TYR A 530 -5.91 15.06 -19.84
N ALA A 531 -6.48 15.62 -18.78
CA ALA A 531 -7.48 14.96 -17.95
C ALA A 531 -8.69 15.88 -17.76
N VAL A 532 -9.89 15.32 -17.85
CA VAL A 532 -11.15 16.00 -17.58
C VAL A 532 -12.01 15.07 -16.76
N SER A 533 -12.53 15.55 -15.63
CA SER A 533 -13.56 14.87 -14.84
C SER A 533 -14.77 15.77 -14.64
N ARG A 534 -15.96 15.24 -14.83
CA ARG A 534 -17.25 15.87 -14.52
C ARG A 534 -18.05 14.96 -13.62
N GLY A 535 -18.66 15.51 -12.57
CA GLY A 535 -19.41 14.75 -11.56
C GLY A 535 -18.56 14.38 -10.33
N ARG A 536 -19.19 13.82 -9.30
CA ARG A 536 -18.53 13.34 -8.07
C ARG A 536 -18.74 11.83 -7.93
N ASP A 537 -17.66 11.10 -7.69
CA ASP A 537 -17.73 9.69 -7.32
C ASP A 537 -18.07 9.57 -5.83
N ARG A 538 -18.93 8.63 -5.45
CA ARG A 538 -19.19 8.29 -4.04
C ARG A 538 -18.39 7.04 -3.71
N GLN A 539 -17.11 7.20 -3.43
CA GLN A 539 -16.31 6.13 -2.86
C GLN A 539 -16.23 6.33 -1.35
N THR A 540 -17.04 5.58 -0.62
CA THR A 540 -16.86 5.43 0.83
C THR A 540 -16.68 3.94 1.07
N PRO A 541 -15.49 3.49 1.54
CA PRO A 541 -15.31 2.09 1.91
C PRO A 541 -16.35 1.76 2.99
N LEU A 542 -17.03 0.63 2.82
CA LEU A 542 -18.16 0.26 3.67
C LEU A 542 -17.72 -0.29 5.04
N LEU A 543 -16.55 -0.92 5.11
CA LEU A 543 -16.05 -1.62 6.28
C LEU A 543 -14.52 -1.48 6.35
N SER A 544 -14.02 -1.20 7.54
CA SER A 544 -12.60 -1.19 7.91
C SER A 544 -12.43 -1.87 9.28
N SER A 545 -11.21 -2.25 9.64
CA SER A 545 -10.88 -2.82 10.95
C SER A 545 -10.63 -1.69 11.97
N ALA A 546 -10.90 -1.93 13.25
CA ALA A 546 -10.69 -0.92 14.29
C ALA A 546 -9.22 -0.51 14.43
N LEU A 547 -8.27 -1.44 14.31
CA LEU A 547 -6.83 -1.14 14.20
C LEU A 547 -6.47 -0.29 12.97
N THR A 548 -7.25 -0.36 11.89
CA THR A 548 -7.05 0.48 10.70
C THR A 548 -7.66 1.87 10.87
N ASP A 549 -8.70 1.98 11.70
CA ASP A 549 -9.40 3.24 12.01
C ASP A 549 -8.74 4.06 13.14
N ALA A 550 -7.80 3.44 13.88
CA ALA A 550 -7.19 3.96 15.11
C ALA A 550 -5.91 4.79 14.93
#